data_AF-A0A167QF14-F1
#
_entry.id   AF-A0A167QF14-F1
#
_cell.length_a   1.000
_cell.length_b   1.000
_cell.length_c   1.000
_cell.angle_alpha   90.00
_cell.angle_beta   90.00
_cell.angle_gamma   90.00
#
_symmetry.space_group_name_H-M   'P 1'
#
loop_
_entity.id
_entity.type
_entity.pdbx_description
1 polymer ?
#
loop_
_entity_poly.entity_id
_entity_poly.type
_entity_poly.pdbx_seq_one_letter_code
_entity_poly.pdbx_strand_id
1 'polypeptide(L)'
;MSIPTEILAIIADILLNKEKFGCITVCKQWYNVFWHSLWKRIEINSQGKLETICTQANIQQSIYQQHGHRSQELYINFNGQVTDSHLKTLRLCFPNLKRLCIKTGLSQPTILEEIHDQSLWESLTHLSICSSRDDLGSMAEAHLDILKFVPHLIQLEFTGYNGGEGKCTWQDIETVHARLPKLENLKICMEGYGIELDEMEHLKNIVPATKITALATGIFEWDITWAYYFACKYPNIQKMDCSFEPIPNDSNDFKKTLSMIMNLHRPFQYLNTIDIYESMLPDCVHGSIISILSKLSVNIKSIKYKVDSFSDDATKDTANDSIKRMVNGSSASLERFSLDCQVYLSLTDLFANIGICTRLVDLELTIQLEEIFLDSLLGYCKNLKKLTIRSHICMHLRILSNTIQPHGLEIFEVYDSAIHVESFKKLSDGCRKLSRMVINNASIYGTISEKNGELRIDMQNTEFKFLKFDKLHFDHDSEVLGKGTSINFFVLHPLNFSQRREVNLCGDVLPSGADFPLTLWTHLYHSFIDDNMYECMRILEKDEIEYVEDYFNSFQKNLKNAVAPDYSLFAHDNEANRNMWKFDLVRGFATFHCGKADQYEIRGYILNGDASSQITT
;
A
#
# COMPACT_ATOMS: atom_id res chain seq x y z
N MET A 1 -8.01 23.58 33.39
CA MET A 1 -8.06 24.09 31.99
C MET A 1 -9.10 23.27 31.25
N SER A 2 -10.08 23.90 30.61
CA SER A 2 -11.07 23.19 29.77
C SER A 2 -10.50 23.01 28.37
N ILE A 3 -10.49 21.79 27.85
CA ILE A 3 -10.11 21.51 26.45
C ILE A 3 -11.26 22.01 25.55
N PRO A 4 -10.98 22.75 24.46
CA PRO A 4 -12.00 23.16 23.50
C PRO A 4 -12.71 21.96 22.86
N THR A 5 -14.00 22.10 22.58
CA THR A 5 -14.86 21.03 22.03
C THR A 5 -14.36 20.52 20.67
N GLU A 6 -13.79 21.41 19.86
CA GLU A 6 -13.22 21.11 18.55
C GLU A 6 -12.03 20.16 18.67
N ILE A 7 -11.18 20.38 19.67
CA ILE A 7 -10.04 19.51 19.96
C ILE A 7 -10.53 18.15 20.44
N LEU A 8 -11.54 18.12 21.31
CA LEU A 8 -12.16 16.86 21.75
C LEU A 8 -12.81 16.10 20.59
N ALA A 9 -13.41 16.79 19.61
CA ALA A 9 -14.01 16.17 18.44
C ALA A 9 -12.94 15.54 17.52
N ILE A 10 -11.81 16.23 17.31
CA ILE A 10 -10.66 15.69 16.58
C ILE A 10 -10.11 14.46 17.29
N ILE A 11 -9.95 14.52 18.62
CA ILE A 11 -9.53 13.35 19.43
C ILE A 11 -10.56 12.21 19.28
N ALA A 12 -11.85 12.50 19.42
CA ALA A 12 -12.88 11.48 19.31
C ALA A 12 -12.92 10.82 17.93
N ASP A 13 -12.61 11.53 16.85
CA ASP A 13 -12.57 10.97 15.49
C ASP A 13 -11.39 10.01 15.25
N ILE A 14 -10.31 10.11 16.02
CA ILE A 14 -9.14 9.23 15.89
C ILE A 14 -9.16 8.02 16.85
N LEU A 15 -9.90 8.11 17.95
CA LEU A 15 -9.97 7.02 18.95
C LEU A 15 -10.77 5.82 18.47
N LEU A 16 -10.42 4.63 18.97
CA LEU A 16 -11.22 3.42 18.84
C LEU A 16 -12.48 3.51 19.72
N ASN A 17 -13.55 2.81 19.32
CA ASN A 17 -14.82 2.84 20.07
C ASN A 17 -14.66 2.47 21.56
N LYS A 18 -13.78 1.50 21.88
CA LYS A 18 -13.47 1.10 23.26
C LYS A 18 -12.92 2.28 24.08
N GLU A 19 -12.04 3.09 23.50
CA GLU A 19 -11.44 4.26 24.16
C GLU A 19 -12.45 5.40 24.29
N LYS A 20 -13.32 5.60 23.29
CA LYS A 20 -14.41 6.57 23.36
C LYS A 20 -15.36 6.28 24.53
N PHE A 21 -15.68 5.02 24.80
CA PHE A 21 -16.48 4.64 25.98
C PHE A 21 -15.84 5.06 27.29
N GLY A 22 -14.51 4.91 27.43
CA GLY A 22 -13.77 5.43 28.58
C GLY A 22 -13.85 6.96 28.68
N CYS A 23 -13.73 7.67 27.56
CA CYS A 23 -13.79 9.13 27.52
C CYS A 23 -15.17 9.70 27.92
N ILE A 24 -16.25 8.95 27.69
CA ILE A 24 -17.62 9.36 28.03
C ILE A 24 -17.84 9.44 29.54
N THR A 25 -17.11 8.65 30.33
CA THR A 25 -17.26 8.63 31.81
C THR A 25 -16.43 9.70 32.52
N VAL A 26 -15.50 10.36 31.81
CA VAL A 26 -14.59 11.35 32.40
C VAL A 26 -15.32 12.57 32.94
N CYS A 27 -16.12 13.26 32.10
CA CYS A 27 -16.92 14.40 32.53
C CYS A 27 -18.08 14.71 31.55
N LYS A 28 -19.03 15.55 31.98
CA LYS A 28 -20.22 15.92 31.18
C LYS A 28 -19.90 16.58 29.83
N GLN A 29 -18.82 17.37 29.76
CA GLN A 29 -18.43 18.03 28.50
C GLN A 29 -17.96 16.99 27.48
N TRP A 30 -17.16 16.02 27.93
CA TRP A 30 -16.65 14.94 27.10
C TRP A 30 -17.77 14.01 26.66
N TYR A 31 -18.69 13.68 27.57
CA TYR A 31 -19.86 12.84 27.29
C TYR A 31 -20.50 13.18 25.95
N ASN A 32 -20.88 14.44 25.71
CA ASN A 32 -21.58 14.82 24.49
C ASN A 32 -20.74 14.63 23.21
N VAL A 33 -19.44 14.97 23.27
CA VAL A 33 -18.55 14.91 22.10
C VAL A 33 -18.26 13.46 21.72
N PHE A 34 -17.84 12.64 22.68
CA PHE A 34 -17.49 11.25 22.43
C PHE A 34 -18.74 10.41 22.15
N TRP A 35 -19.87 10.72 22.81
CA TRP A 35 -21.15 10.08 22.48
C TRP A 35 -21.60 10.41 21.05
N HIS A 36 -21.47 11.66 20.60
CA HIS A 36 -21.77 12.00 19.21
C HIS A 36 -20.85 11.27 18.23
N SER A 37 -19.55 11.19 18.52
CA SER A 37 -18.58 10.45 17.71
C SER A 37 -18.86 8.94 17.65
N LEU A 38 -19.35 8.32 18.74
CA LEU A 38 -19.76 6.90 18.74
C LEU A 38 -20.93 6.64 17.78
N TRP A 39 -21.90 7.56 17.69
CA TRP A 39 -23.07 7.40 16.82
C TRP A 39 -22.80 7.78 15.36
N LYS A 40 -21.71 8.52 15.08
CA LYS A 40 -21.34 8.97 13.74
C LYS A 40 -21.23 7.82 12.74
N ARG A 41 -20.65 6.69 13.16
CA ARG A 41 -20.46 5.48 12.34
C ARG A 41 -21.14 4.28 12.98
N ILE A 42 -22.05 3.65 12.24
CA ILE A 42 -22.74 2.43 12.66
C ILE A 42 -22.28 1.26 11.78
N GLU A 43 -21.93 0.15 12.41
CA GLU A 43 -21.54 -1.08 11.72
C GLU A 43 -22.51 -2.20 12.06
N ILE A 44 -23.06 -2.85 11.04
CA ILE A 44 -23.93 -4.00 11.13
C ILE A 44 -23.15 -5.19 10.56
N ASN A 45 -22.65 -6.05 11.45
CA ASN A 45 -21.75 -7.16 11.12
C ASN A 45 -22.39 -8.54 11.29
N SER A 46 -23.71 -8.61 11.48
CA SER A 46 -24.46 -9.86 11.50
C SER A 46 -25.90 -9.64 11.07
N GLN A 47 -26.51 -10.67 10.47
CA GLN A 47 -27.94 -10.67 10.15
C GLN A 47 -28.77 -10.40 11.41
N GLY A 48 -28.45 -11.05 12.54
CA GLY A 48 -29.18 -10.86 13.79
C GLY A 48 -29.20 -9.41 14.28
N LYS A 49 -28.10 -8.66 14.08
CA LYS A 49 -28.07 -7.22 14.40
C LYS A 49 -28.94 -6.40 13.45
N LEU A 50 -28.92 -6.71 12.14
CA LEU A 50 -29.80 -6.08 11.16
C LEU A 50 -31.27 -6.32 11.52
N GLU A 51 -31.63 -7.59 11.75
CA GLU A 51 -32.97 -8.00 12.18
C GLU A 51 -33.35 -7.29 13.49
N THR A 52 -32.46 -7.19 14.47
CA THR A 52 -32.74 -6.47 15.73
C THR A 52 -33.07 -4.99 15.50
N ILE A 53 -32.40 -4.34 14.54
CA ILE A 53 -32.70 -2.95 14.16
C ILE A 53 -34.05 -2.87 13.45
N CYS A 54 -34.35 -3.84 12.57
CA CYS A 54 -35.51 -3.81 11.68
C CYS A 54 -36.81 -4.36 12.30
N THR A 55 -36.73 -5.32 13.23
CA THR A 55 -37.88 -6.08 13.80
C THR A 55 -38.44 -5.50 15.08
N GLN A 56 -37.84 -4.45 15.66
CA GLN A 56 -38.32 -3.85 16.90
C GLN A 56 -39.76 -3.33 16.71
N ALA A 57 -40.73 -4.11 17.20
CA ALA A 57 -42.17 -3.87 17.12
C ALA A 57 -42.59 -2.50 17.69
N ASN A 58 -41.70 -1.87 18.47
CA ASN A 58 -41.77 -0.47 18.85
C ASN A 58 -40.51 0.25 18.35
N ILE A 59 -40.50 0.60 17.07
CA ILE A 59 -39.41 1.41 16.48
C ILE A 59 -39.15 2.64 17.38
N GLN A 60 -40.21 3.22 17.95
CA GLN A 60 -40.16 4.38 18.86
C GLN A 60 -39.31 4.20 20.12
N GLN A 61 -39.08 2.95 20.55
CA GLN A 61 -38.25 2.64 21.73
C GLN A 61 -36.83 2.20 21.35
N SER A 62 -36.54 2.09 20.06
CA SER A 62 -35.20 1.73 19.59
C SER A 62 -34.19 2.81 19.94
N ILE A 63 -33.04 2.42 20.50
CA ILE A 63 -31.88 3.30 20.64
C ILE A 63 -31.46 3.91 19.29
N TYR A 64 -31.70 3.20 18.19
CA TYR A 64 -31.39 3.66 16.84
C TYR A 64 -32.37 4.72 16.35
N GLN A 65 -33.64 4.70 16.74
CA GLN A 65 -34.54 5.82 16.42
C GLN A 65 -34.20 7.06 17.26
N GLN A 66 -33.83 6.87 18.54
CA GLN A 66 -33.49 7.98 19.43
C GLN A 66 -32.19 8.69 19.03
N HIS A 67 -31.22 7.97 18.46
CA HIS A 67 -29.88 8.49 18.23
C HIS A 67 -29.36 8.36 16.80
N GLY A 68 -30.01 7.57 15.94
CA GLY A 68 -29.55 7.30 14.58
C GLY A 68 -29.61 8.51 13.65
N HIS A 69 -30.37 9.55 13.99
CA HIS A 69 -30.26 10.87 13.33
C HIS A 69 -28.86 11.50 13.42
N ARG A 70 -27.99 11.01 14.30
CA ARG A 70 -26.59 11.46 14.44
C ARG A 70 -25.62 10.66 13.56
N SER A 71 -26.06 9.52 13.04
CA SER A 71 -25.26 8.68 12.18
C SER A 71 -25.10 9.32 10.82
N GLN A 72 -23.85 9.37 10.36
CA GLN A 72 -23.47 9.87 9.05
C GLN A 72 -22.93 8.74 8.17
N GLU A 73 -22.49 7.63 8.77
CA GLU A 73 -21.92 6.49 8.07
C GLU A 73 -22.57 5.19 8.54
N LEU A 74 -22.98 4.35 7.60
CA LEU A 74 -23.55 3.05 7.85
C LEU A 74 -22.81 2.01 7.02
N TYR A 75 -22.25 1.01 7.70
CA TYR A 75 -21.55 -0.13 7.11
C TYR A 75 -22.34 -1.40 7.41
N ILE A 76 -22.70 -2.14 6.37
CA ILE A 76 -23.40 -3.42 6.47
C ILE A 76 -22.44 -4.47 5.89
N ASN A 77 -21.87 -5.31 6.75
CA ASN A 77 -20.81 -6.25 6.38
C ASN A 77 -21.01 -7.60 7.07
N PHE A 78 -21.81 -8.46 6.47
CA PHE A 78 -22.04 -9.83 6.95
C PHE A 78 -22.48 -10.73 5.79
N ASN A 79 -22.38 -12.05 5.98
CA ASN A 79 -22.89 -13.03 5.02
C ASN A 79 -24.41 -13.17 5.22
N GLY A 80 -25.20 -12.60 4.31
CA GLY A 80 -26.66 -12.63 4.38
C GLY A 80 -27.29 -11.76 3.30
N GLN A 81 -28.52 -11.32 3.53
CA GLN A 81 -29.26 -10.52 2.57
C GLN A 81 -29.89 -9.28 3.21
N VAL A 82 -29.80 -8.16 2.49
CA VAL A 82 -30.53 -6.93 2.81
C VAL A 82 -31.72 -6.84 1.87
N THR A 83 -32.92 -6.89 2.45
CA THR A 83 -34.19 -6.78 1.72
C THR A 83 -34.61 -5.30 1.60
N ASP A 84 -35.58 -5.02 0.74
CA ASP A 84 -36.19 -3.68 0.61
C ASP A 84 -36.77 -3.18 1.95
N SER A 85 -37.36 -4.08 2.74
CA SER A 85 -37.92 -3.75 4.06
C SER A 85 -36.83 -3.35 5.06
N HIS A 86 -35.64 -3.96 4.98
CA HIS A 86 -34.48 -3.56 5.76
C HIS A 86 -34.03 -2.15 5.36
N LEU A 87 -33.86 -1.86 4.07
CA LEU A 87 -33.44 -0.53 3.60
C LEU A 87 -34.44 0.57 4.02
N LYS A 88 -35.74 0.29 3.91
CA LYS A 88 -36.80 1.21 4.36
C LYS A 88 -36.70 1.52 5.86
N THR A 89 -36.46 0.50 6.68
CA THR A 89 -36.33 0.68 8.14
C THR A 89 -35.04 1.42 8.51
N LEU A 90 -33.93 1.03 7.89
CA LEU A 90 -32.64 1.70 8.08
C LEU A 90 -32.71 3.18 7.69
N ARG A 91 -33.48 3.54 6.65
CA ARG A 91 -33.73 4.94 6.30
C ARG A 91 -34.38 5.73 7.43
N LEU A 92 -35.40 5.16 8.06
CA LEU A 92 -36.10 5.81 9.17
C LEU A 92 -35.20 5.95 10.39
N CYS A 93 -34.35 4.95 10.66
CA CYS A 93 -33.39 5.01 11.77
C CYS A 93 -32.27 6.03 11.52
N PHE A 94 -31.80 6.16 10.28
CA PHE A 94 -30.59 6.91 9.94
C PHE A 94 -30.85 7.96 8.84
N PRO A 95 -31.67 8.99 9.11
CA PRO A 95 -32.09 9.95 8.08
C PRO A 95 -30.98 10.84 7.53
N ASN A 96 -29.90 11.08 8.30
CA ASN A 96 -28.80 12.00 7.97
C ASN A 96 -27.55 11.29 7.42
N LEU A 97 -27.74 10.11 6.83
CA LEU A 97 -26.68 9.31 6.25
C LEU A 97 -26.00 10.06 5.10
N LYS A 98 -24.67 10.15 5.16
CA LYS A 98 -23.81 10.70 4.10
C LYS A 98 -23.08 9.61 3.34
N ARG A 99 -22.74 8.51 4.01
CA ARG A 99 -22.01 7.36 3.45
C ARG A 99 -22.71 6.05 3.79
N LEU A 100 -23.07 5.28 2.78
CA LEU A 100 -23.63 3.94 2.93
C LEU A 100 -22.70 2.94 2.25
N CYS A 101 -22.29 1.90 2.97
CA CYS A 101 -21.48 0.81 2.45
C CYS A 101 -22.18 -0.52 2.73
N ILE A 102 -22.50 -1.28 1.69
CA ILE A 102 -23.18 -2.56 1.76
C ILE A 102 -22.25 -3.61 1.15
N LYS A 103 -21.73 -4.53 1.97
CA LYS A 103 -20.84 -5.63 1.59
C LYS A 103 -21.51 -6.98 1.81
N THR A 104 -22.73 -7.09 1.31
CA THR A 104 -23.58 -8.25 1.50
C THR A 104 -24.55 -8.31 0.32
N GLY A 105 -25.15 -9.48 0.08
CA GLY A 105 -26.09 -9.63 -1.02
C GLY A 105 -27.29 -8.70 -0.83
N LEU A 106 -27.70 -8.01 -1.89
CA LEU A 106 -29.02 -7.37 -1.93
C LEU A 106 -29.99 -8.42 -2.47
N SER A 107 -31.09 -8.68 -1.75
CA SER A 107 -32.17 -9.49 -2.32
C SER A 107 -32.69 -8.82 -3.59
N GLN A 108 -33.15 -9.59 -4.57
CA GLN A 108 -33.79 -9.02 -5.76
C GLN A 108 -34.92 -8.05 -5.33
N PRO A 109 -34.87 -6.78 -5.77
CA PRO A 109 -35.85 -5.79 -5.40
C PRO A 109 -37.20 -6.25 -5.90
N THR A 110 -38.09 -6.56 -4.96
CA THR A 110 -39.43 -7.03 -5.27
C THR A 110 -40.46 -5.92 -5.04
N ILE A 111 -40.11 -4.84 -4.32
CA ILE A 111 -41.09 -3.88 -3.75
C ILE A 111 -40.62 -2.40 -3.80
N LEU A 112 -39.59 -2.04 -4.59
CA LEU A 112 -39.21 -0.63 -4.73
C LEU A 112 -40.27 0.23 -5.45
N GLU A 113 -41.23 -0.39 -6.13
CA GLU A 113 -42.33 0.31 -6.83
C GLU A 113 -43.27 1.05 -5.87
N GLU A 114 -43.44 0.61 -4.62
CA GLU A 114 -44.39 1.26 -3.69
C GLU A 114 -43.87 2.58 -3.07
N ILE A 115 -42.59 2.92 -3.24
CA ILE A 115 -41.99 4.14 -2.66
C ILE A 115 -42.05 5.28 -3.68
N HIS A 116 -43.26 5.72 -4.01
CA HIS A 116 -43.47 6.63 -5.14
C HIS A 116 -43.00 8.09 -4.96
N ASP A 117 -42.63 8.57 -3.76
CA ASP A 117 -42.54 10.02 -3.53
C ASP A 117 -41.32 10.57 -2.78
N GLN A 118 -40.35 9.77 -2.33
CA GLN A 118 -39.25 10.33 -1.50
C GLN A 118 -37.89 9.68 -1.73
N SER A 119 -36.89 10.50 -2.02
CA SER A 119 -35.48 10.12 -2.05
C SER A 119 -35.07 9.34 -0.80
N LEU A 120 -34.47 8.16 -1.01
CA LEU A 120 -33.88 7.35 0.04
C LEU A 120 -32.58 8.06 0.44
N TRP A 121 -32.59 8.79 1.56
CA TRP A 121 -31.45 9.57 2.08
C TRP A 121 -31.02 10.78 1.24
N GLU A 122 -31.69 11.92 1.44
CA GLU A 122 -31.36 13.20 0.80
C GLU A 122 -29.91 13.66 1.03
N SER A 123 -29.31 13.30 2.17
CA SER A 123 -27.93 13.66 2.52
C SER A 123 -26.87 12.71 1.97
N LEU A 124 -27.27 11.62 1.31
CA LEU A 124 -26.33 10.59 0.87
C LEU A 124 -25.49 11.11 -0.29
N THR A 125 -24.18 11.11 -0.08
CA THR A 125 -23.18 11.58 -1.05
C THR A 125 -22.24 10.46 -1.49
N HIS A 126 -22.13 9.39 -0.70
CA HIS A 126 -21.25 8.26 -0.96
C HIS A 126 -22.02 6.94 -0.82
N LEU A 127 -21.99 6.12 -1.86
CA LEU A 127 -22.61 4.79 -1.87
C LEU A 127 -21.59 3.78 -2.37
N SER A 128 -21.39 2.72 -1.59
CA SER A 128 -20.55 1.59 -1.94
C SER A 128 -21.39 0.31 -1.80
N ILE A 129 -21.55 -0.42 -2.89
CA ILE A 129 -22.27 -1.69 -2.93
C ILE A 129 -21.30 -2.75 -3.42
N CYS A 130 -21.09 -3.79 -2.62
CA CYS A 130 -20.27 -4.93 -2.95
C CYS A 130 -21.15 -6.17 -3.06
N SER A 131 -21.27 -6.71 -4.27
CA SER A 131 -22.05 -7.91 -4.56
C SER A 131 -21.27 -9.17 -4.21
N SER A 132 -21.97 -10.18 -3.71
CA SER A 132 -21.43 -11.52 -3.56
C SER A 132 -21.36 -12.22 -4.93
N ARG A 133 -20.59 -13.31 -5.04
CA ARG A 133 -20.43 -14.07 -6.29
C ARG A 133 -21.75 -14.62 -6.82
N ASP A 134 -22.66 -14.98 -5.91
CA ASP A 134 -23.89 -15.71 -6.24
C ASP A 134 -25.00 -14.79 -6.79
N ASP A 135 -24.85 -13.46 -6.69
CA ASP A 135 -25.93 -12.52 -7.01
C ASP A 135 -25.83 -11.86 -8.40
N LEU A 136 -24.74 -12.08 -9.14
CA LEU A 136 -24.33 -11.21 -10.26
C LEU A 136 -25.18 -11.30 -11.54
N GLY A 137 -25.77 -12.46 -11.87
CA GLY A 137 -26.40 -12.71 -13.18
C GLY A 137 -27.70 -11.94 -13.47
N SER A 138 -28.35 -11.35 -12.46
CA SER A 138 -29.60 -10.57 -12.62
C SER A 138 -29.54 -9.17 -11.98
N MET A 139 -28.36 -8.78 -11.50
CA MET A 139 -28.21 -7.69 -10.53
C MET A 139 -28.08 -6.30 -11.15
N ALA A 140 -27.66 -6.18 -12.40
CA ALA A 140 -27.38 -4.87 -13.02
C ALA A 140 -28.62 -3.96 -12.95
N GLU A 141 -29.78 -4.43 -13.43
CA GLU A 141 -31.00 -3.61 -13.44
C GLU A 141 -31.52 -3.30 -12.03
N ALA A 142 -31.60 -4.34 -11.19
CA ALA A 142 -32.05 -4.26 -9.81
C ALA A 142 -31.23 -3.25 -8.97
N HIS A 143 -29.90 -3.27 -9.11
CA HIS A 143 -29.00 -2.38 -8.41
C HIS A 143 -29.05 -0.97 -8.93
N LEU A 144 -29.16 -0.79 -10.24
CA LEU A 144 -29.27 0.54 -10.80
C LEU A 144 -30.53 1.24 -10.28
N ASP A 145 -31.59 0.50 -9.98
CA ASP A 145 -32.85 1.06 -9.49
C ASP A 145 -32.75 1.74 -8.13
N ILE A 146 -31.81 1.33 -7.26
CA ILE A 146 -31.54 2.06 -6.02
C ILE A 146 -31.07 3.50 -6.30
N LEU A 147 -30.41 3.74 -7.44
CA LEU A 147 -29.82 5.03 -7.78
C LEU A 147 -30.89 6.10 -8.05
N LYS A 148 -32.10 5.70 -8.45
CA LYS A 148 -33.25 6.61 -8.63
C LYS A 148 -33.56 7.38 -7.35
N PHE A 149 -33.22 6.80 -6.19
CA PHE A 149 -33.57 7.36 -4.89
C PHE A 149 -32.45 8.18 -4.24
N VAL A 150 -31.24 8.21 -4.84
CA VAL A 150 -30.06 8.91 -4.30
C VAL A 150 -29.46 9.91 -5.30
N PRO A 151 -30.25 10.87 -5.84
CA PRO A 151 -29.82 11.76 -6.93
C PRO A 151 -28.72 12.78 -6.55
N HIS A 152 -28.30 12.80 -5.27
CA HIS A 152 -27.27 13.72 -4.75
C HIS A 152 -25.92 13.04 -4.55
N LEU A 153 -25.77 11.81 -5.07
CA LEU A 153 -24.54 11.07 -4.97
C LEU A 153 -23.39 11.77 -5.70
N ILE A 154 -22.24 11.84 -5.02
CA ILE A 154 -20.98 12.40 -5.50
C ILE A 154 -19.98 11.28 -5.78
N GLN A 155 -20.04 10.20 -5.00
CA GLN A 155 -19.21 9.01 -5.17
C GLN A 155 -20.03 7.74 -5.17
N LEU A 156 -19.82 6.93 -6.21
CA LEU A 156 -20.42 5.62 -6.38
C LEU A 156 -19.33 4.57 -6.53
N GLU A 157 -19.46 3.48 -5.78
CA GLU A 157 -18.61 2.31 -5.89
C GLU A 157 -19.48 1.06 -6.01
N PHE A 158 -19.39 0.39 -7.15
CA PHE A 158 -19.94 -0.94 -7.37
C PHE A 158 -18.78 -1.93 -7.47
N THR A 159 -18.69 -2.89 -6.56
CA THR A 159 -17.66 -3.92 -6.59
C THR A 159 -18.27 -5.32 -6.61
N GLY A 160 -18.05 -6.09 -7.68
CA GLY A 160 -18.40 -7.50 -7.70
C GLY A 160 -17.26 -8.37 -7.18
N TYR A 161 -17.59 -9.58 -6.72
CA TYR A 161 -16.59 -10.64 -6.54
C TYR A 161 -16.13 -11.16 -7.90
N ASN A 162 -14.84 -11.48 -8.03
CA ASN A 162 -14.27 -11.92 -9.29
C ASN A 162 -14.83 -13.28 -9.75
N GLY A 163 -15.25 -13.36 -11.02
CA GLY A 163 -15.65 -14.61 -11.68
C GLY A 163 -17.12 -15.01 -11.54
N GLY A 164 -18.04 -14.04 -11.53
CA GLY A 164 -19.47 -14.27 -11.71
C GLY A 164 -19.98 -13.65 -13.02
N GLU A 165 -21.10 -14.15 -13.56
CA GLU A 165 -21.65 -13.82 -14.89
C GLU A 165 -22.22 -12.39 -15.05
N GLY A 166 -21.95 -11.49 -14.09
CA GLY A 166 -22.50 -10.14 -14.08
C GLY A 166 -21.80 -9.24 -15.09
N LYS A 167 -22.41 -9.08 -16.26
CA LYS A 167 -21.92 -8.22 -17.34
C LYS A 167 -22.45 -6.80 -17.19
N CYS A 168 -21.58 -5.82 -17.41
CA CYS A 168 -21.90 -4.40 -17.45
C CYS A 168 -21.68 -3.87 -18.87
N THR A 169 -22.72 -3.32 -19.46
CA THR A 169 -22.69 -2.68 -20.77
C THR A 169 -22.44 -1.17 -20.63
N TRP A 170 -22.11 -0.49 -21.72
CA TRP A 170 -21.97 0.97 -21.69
C TRP A 170 -23.33 1.66 -21.44
N GLN A 171 -24.45 1.03 -21.83
CA GLN A 171 -25.81 1.52 -21.57
C GLN A 171 -26.15 1.51 -20.07
N ASP A 172 -25.64 0.54 -19.31
CA ASP A 172 -25.78 0.50 -17.86
C ASP A 172 -25.10 1.71 -17.22
N ILE A 173 -23.90 2.06 -17.70
CA ILE A 173 -23.17 3.24 -17.25
C ILE A 173 -23.91 4.53 -17.64
N GLU A 174 -24.49 4.61 -18.83
CA GLU A 174 -25.35 5.73 -19.21
C GLU A 174 -26.56 5.86 -18.26
N THR A 175 -27.14 4.75 -17.85
CA THR A 175 -28.25 4.71 -16.87
C THR A 175 -27.81 5.24 -15.50
N VAL A 176 -26.59 4.91 -15.05
CA VAL A 176 -25.99 5.50 -13.84
C VAL A 176 -25.94 7.03 -13.96
N HIS A 177 -25.40 7.56 -15.05
CA HIS A 177 -25.23 9.01 -15.22
C HIS A 177 -26.54 9.76 -15.37
N ALA A 178 -27.53 9.15 -16.03
CA ALA A 178 -28.87 9.71 -16.13
C ALA A 178 -29.53 9.87 -14.75
N ARG A 179 -29.27 8.93 -13.83
CA ARG A 179 -29.81 8.95 -12.46
C ARG A 179 -28.98 9.78 -11.49
N LEU A 180 -27.68 9.92 -11.75
CA LEU A 180 -26.71 10.58 -10.86
C LEU A 180 -25.97 11.75 -11.52
N PRO A 181 -26.66 12.86 -11.86
CA PRO A 181 -26.07 13.99 -12.60
C PRO A 181 -25.05 14.82 -11.79
N LYS A 182 -24.79 14.46 -10.52
CA LYS A 182 -23.81 15.10 -9.63
C LYS A 182 -22.59 14.23 -9.36
N LEU A 183 -22.50 13.06 -9.99
CA LEU A 183 -21.42 12.12 -9.73
C LEU A 183 -20.07 12.70 -10.18
N GLU A 184 -19.07 12.63 -9.30
CA GLU A 184 -17.70 13.08 -9.53
C GLU A 184 -16.70 11.91 -9.54
N ASN A 185 -17.00 10.86 -8.76
CA ASN A 185 -16.15 9.68 -8.61
C ASN A 185 -16.97 8.42 -8.89
N LEU A 186 -16.54 7.64 -9.88
CA LEU A 186 -17.18 6.39 -10.24
C LEU A 186 -16.17 5.25 -10.15
N LYS A 187 -16.48 4.25 -9.32
CA LYS A 187 -15.76 2.98 -9.27
C LYS A 187 -16.69 1.84 -9.66
N ILE A 188 -16.32 1.08 -10.68
CA ILE A 188 -17.08 -0.06 -11.19
C ILE A 188 -16.11 -1.24 -11.35
N CYS A 189 -16.27 -2.28 -10.53
CA CYS A 189 -15.57 -3.55 -10.70
C CYS A 189 -16.58 -4.62 -11.12
N MET A 190 -16.91 -4.65 -12.41
CA MET A 190 -17.80 -5.62 -13.05
C MET A 190 -17.18 -6.04 -14.39
N GLU A 191 -17.58 -7.19 -14.93
CA GLU A 191 -17.12 -7.66 -16.25
C GLU A 191 -17.73 -6.76 -17.34
N GLY A 192 -16.89 -6.08 -18.12
CA GLY A 192 -17.36 -5.23 -19.21
C GLY A 192 -17.76 -6.10 -20.40
N TYR A 193 -18.96 -5.91 -20.94
CA TYR A 193 -19.24 -6.44 -22.27
C TYR A 193 -18.47 -5.62 -23.31
N GLY A 194 -17.84 -6.27 -24.28
CA GLY A 194 -17.19 -5.58 -25.39
C GLY A 194 -18.19 -4.67 -26.12
N ILE A 195 -17.74 -3.48 -26.55
CA ILE A 195 -18.58 -2.58 -27.33
C ILE A 195 -18.40 -2.94 -28.80
N GLU A 196 -19.49 -3.34 -29.47
CA GLU A 196 -19.42 -3.70 -30.88
C GLU A 196 -19.06 -2.48 -31.76
N LEU A 197 -18.35 -2.73 -32.86
CA LEU A 197 -17.83 -1.65 -33.72
C LEU A 197 -18.92 -0.81 -34.40
N ASP A 198 -20.12 -1.36 -34.58
CA ASP A 198 -21.29 -0.66 -35.10
C ASP A 198 -21.93 0.23 -34.02
N GLU A 199 -21.92 -0.19 -32.76
CA GLU A 199 -22.35 0.63 -31.62
C GLU A 199 -21.48 1.88 -31.41
N MET A 200 -20.20 1.83 -31.80
CA MET A 200 -19.28 2.97 -31.69
C MET A 200 -19.74 4.24 -32.43
N GLU A 201 -20.54 4.10 -33.49
CA GLU A 201 -21.12 5.27 -34.18
C GLU A 201 -22.16 5.99 -33.31
N HIS A 202 -22.89 5.25 -32.46
CA HIS A 202 -23.81 5.84 -31.48
C HIS A 202 -23.06 6.58 -30.36
N LEU A 203 -21.87 6.08 -29.99
CA LEU A 203 -21.04 6.69 -28.94
C LEU A 203 -20.59 8.12 -29.25
N LYS A 204 -20.56 8.54 -30.53
CA LYS A 204 -20.23 9.92 -30.91
C LYS A 204 -21.21 10.96 -30.37
N ASN A 205 -22.45 10.54 -30.09
CA ASN A 205 -23.54 11.42 -29.70
C ASN A 205 -23.91 11.29 -28.21
N ILE A 206 -23.11 10.59 -27.41
CA ILE A 206 -23.39 10.44 -25.97
C ILE A 206 -23.26 11.78 -25.26
N VAL A 207 -24.09 11.97 -24.23
CA VAL A 207 -24.04 13.19 -23.41
C VAL A 207 -22.84 13.07 -22.46
N PRO A 208 -21.84 13.98 -22.52
CA PRO A 208 -20.67 13.89 -21.66
C PRO A 208 -21.00 14.10 -20.18
N ALA A 209 -20.46 13.26 -19.30
CA ALA A 209 -20.52 13.41 -17.85
C ALA A 209 -19.35 14.28 -17.37
N THR A 210 -19.49 15.58 -17.56
CA THR A 210 -18.42 16.58 -17.32
C THR A 210 -18.00 16.74 -15.86
N LYS A 211 -18.76 16.22 -14.90
CA LYS A 211 -18.42 16.26 -13.47
C LYS A 211 -17.51 15.13 -13.03
N ILE A 212 -17.40 14.06 -13.81
CA ILE A 212 -16.55 12.94 -13.46
C ILE A 212 -15.09 13.35 -13.57
N THR A 213 -14.39 13.29 -12.45
CA THR A 213 -12.97 13.60 -12.33
C THR A 213 -12.13 12.37 -12.01
N ALA A 214 -12.73 11.33 -11.43
CA ALA A 214 -12.06 10.07 -11.16
C ALA A 214 -12.90 8.87 -11.61
N LEU A 215 -12.26 7.97 -12.35
CA LEU A 215 -12.82 6.69 -12.76
C LEU A 215 -11.93 5.57 -12.21
N ALA A 216 -12.54 4.52 -11.67
CA ALA A 216 -11.86 3.29 -11.34
C ALA A 216 -12.63 2.11 -11.94
N THR A 217 -12.02 1.39 -12.87
CA THR A 217 -12.56 0.18 -13.47
C THR A 217 -11.82 -1.03 -12.90
N GLY A 218 -12.56 -2.01 -12.38
CA GLY A 218 -11.99 -3.22 -11.80
C GLY A 218 -11.36 -4.16 -12.83
N ILE A 219 -10.96 -5.34 -12.34
CA ILE A 219 -10.05 -6.30 -12.98
C ILE A 219 -10.75 -7.22 -14.00
N PHE A 220 -11.36 -6.71 -15.08
CA PHE A 220 -12.03 -7.58 -16.07
C PHE A 220 -12.04 -6.98 -17.48
N GLU A 221 -11.76 -7.78 -18.50
CA GLU A 221 -12.08 -7.68 -19.94
C GLU A 221 -12.37 -6.31 -20.62
N TRP A 222 -11.82 -5.18 -20.15
CA TRP A 222 -11.94 -3.91 -20.89
C TRP A 222 -11.01 -3.98 -22.11
N ASP A 223 -11.58 -3.83 -23.30
CA ASP A 223 -10.84 -3.65 -24.54
C ASP A 223 -10.60 -2.15 -24.86
N ILE A 224 -10.04 -1.86 -26.04
CA ILE A 224 -9.79 -0.48 -26.49
C ILE A 224 -11.08 0.30 -26.81
N THR A 225 -12.20 -0.37 -27.11
CA THR A 225 -13.46 0.31 -27.42
C THR A 225 -14.00 1.05 -26.19
N TRP A 226 -13.73 0.50 -25.00
CA TRP A 226 -14.01 1.19 -23.75
C TRP A 226 -13.17 2.45 -23.52
N ALA A 227 -11.90 2.45 -23.95
CA ALA A 227 -11.08 3.66 -23.91
C ALA A 227 -11.68 4.77 -24.79
N TYR A 228 -12.29 4.42 -25.94
CA TYR A 228 -13.04 5.37 -26.76
C TYR A 228 -14.30 5.88 -26.04
N TYR A 229 -15.08 4.98 -25.44
CA TYR A 229 -16.26 5.37 -24.64
C TYR A 229 -15.87 6.36 -23.52
N PHE A 230 -14.82 6.06 -22.74
CA PHE A 230 -14.36 6.95 -21.67
C PHE A 230 -13.84 8.29 -22.16
N ALA A 231 -13.15 8.32 -23.30
CA ALA A 231 -12.70 9.55 -23.91
C ALA A 231 -13.86 10.49 -24.30
N CYS A 232 -14.95 9.92 -24.84
CA CYS A 232 -16.17 10.65 -25.17
C CYS A 232 -16.95 11.06 -23.91
N LYS A 233 -17.10 10.13 -22.97
CA LYS A 233 -17.98 10.29 -21.81
C LYS A 233 -17.40 11.20 -20.74
N TYR A 234 -16.08 11.15 -20.49
CA TYR A 234 -15.43 11.81 -19.36
C TYR A 234 -14.36 12.82 -19.80
N PRO A 235 -14.74 13.95 -20.44
CA PRO A 235 -13.78 14.92 -20.96
C PRO A 235 -12.94 15.63 -19.88
N ASN A 236 -13.38 15.58 -18.61
CA ASN A 236 -12.75 16.21 -17.45
C ASN A 236 -12.06 15.22 -16.50
N ILE A 237 -11.86 13.97 -16.92
CA ILE A 237 -11.19 12.95 -16.11
C ILE A 237 -9.75 13.36 -15.77
N GLN A 238 -9.39 13.25 -14.49
CA GLN A 238 -8.07 13.60 -13.96
C GLN A 238 -7.32 12.37 -13.44
N LYS A 239 -8.06 11.43 -12.86
CA LYS A 239 -7.55 10.15 -12.38
C LYS A 239 -8.31 8.99 -13.05
N MET A 240 -7.55 8.01 -13.53
CA MET A 240 -8.09 6.73 -14.01
C MET A 240 -7.38 5.57 -13.31
N ASP A 241 -8.13 4.64 -12.76
CA ASP A 241 -7.65 3.32 -12.32
C ASP A 241 -8.32 2.30 -13.23
N CYS A 242 -7.54 1.47 -13.90
CA CYS A 242 -8.07 0.61 -14.96
C CYS A 242 -7.33 -0.71 -15.05
N SER A 243 -8.10 -1.76 -15.33
CA SER A 243 -7.56 -3.03 -15.82
C SER A 243 -7.93 -3.19 -17.28
N PHE A 244 -6.97 -3.48 -18.14
CA PHE A 244 -7.27 -3.81 -19.54
C PHE A 244 -6.91 -5.25 -19.78
N GLU A 245 -7.75 -5.92 -20.58
CA GLU A 245 -7.34 -7.20 -21.10
C GLU A 245 -6.33 -7.04 -22.23
N PRO A 246 -5.35 -7.95 -22.31
CA PRO A 246 -4.40 -7.93 -23.39
C PRO A 246 -5.12 -8.21 -24.73
N ILE A 247 -4.95 -7.32 -25.71
CA ILE A 247 -5.58 -7.46 -27.04
C ILE A 247 -4.61 -8.17 -27.98
N PRO A 248 -5.03 -9.11 -28.84
CA PRO A 248 -4.17 -9.67 -29.87
C PRO A 248 -3.56 -8.60 -30.79
N ASN A 249 -2.24 -8.67 -31.04
CA ASN A 249 -1.43 -7.66 -31.75
C ASN A 249 -1.95 -7.21 -33.13
N ASP A 250 -2.70 -8.06 -33.85
CA ASP A 250 -3.13 -7.81 -35.23
C ASP A 250 -4.62 -7.49 -35.39
N SER A 251 -5.29 -7.08 -34.31
CA SER A 251 -6.69 -6.67 -34.41
C SER A 251 -6.83 -5.42 -35.30
N ASN A 252 -7.50 -5.58 -36.44
CA ASN A 252 -7.95 -4.46 -37.29
C ASN A 252 -8.83 -3.48 -36.48
N ASP A 253 -9.55 -4.00 -35.49
CA ASP A 253 -10.43 -3.24 -34.62
C ASP A 253 -9.64 -2.29 -33.72
N PHE A 254 -8.46 -2.71 -33.23
CA PHE A 254 -7.56 -1.82 -32.50
C PHE A 254 -7.15 -0.60 -33.33
N LYS A 255 -6.74 -0.81 -34.58
CA LYS A 255 -6.32 0.28 -35.48
C LYS A 255 -7.50 1.21 -35.78
N LYS A 256 -8.68 0.63 -36.04
CA LYS A 256 -9.91 1.39 -36.31
C LYS A 256 -10.31 2.23 -35.09
N THR A 257 -10.42 1.62 -33.91
CA THR A 257 -10.79 2.31 -32.66
C THR A 257 -9.78 3.39 -32.29
N LEU A 258 -8.48 3.12 -32.41
CA LEU A 258 -7.44 4.12 -32.20
C LEU A 258 -7.64 5.33 -33.14
N SER A 259 -7.93 5.11 -34.42
CA SER A 259 -8.20 6.21 -35.35
C SER A 259 -9.40 7.04 -34.93
N MET A 260 -10.44 6.41 -34.37
CA MET A 260 -11.62 7.10 -33.83
C MET A 260 -11.26 7.94 -32.61
N ILE A 261 -10.46 7.42 -31.67
CA ILE A 261 -9.96 8.17 -30.50
C ILE A 261 -9.15 9.39 -30.94
N MET A 262 -8.22 9.23 -31.89
CA MET A 262 -7.37 10.32 -32.38
C MET A 262 -8.16 11.45 -33.05
N ASN A 263 -9.37 11.16 -33.54
CA ASN A 263 -10.27 12.14 -34.15
C ASN A 263 -11.15 12.87 -33.12
N LEU A 264 -11.13 12.48 -31.84
CA LEU A 264 -11.87 13.18 -30.79
C LEU A 264 -11.25 14.53 -30.48
N HIS A 265 -12.08 15.48 -30.06
CA HIS A 265 -11.59 16.79 -29.62
C HIS A 265 -10.99 16.69 -28.22
N ARG A 266 -9.66 16.70 -28.13
CA ARG A 266 -8.88 16.73 -26.87
C ARG A 266 -9.26 15.61 -25.88
N PRO A 267 -9.24 14.33 -26.30
CA PRO A 267 -9.52 13.21 -25.40
C PRO A 267 -8.50 13.19 -24.26
N PHE A 268 -8.97 12.91 -23.04
CA PHE A 268 -8.14 12.79 -21.83
C PHE A 268 -7.26 14.02 -21.50
N GLN A 269 -7.61 15.22 -21.97
CA GLN A 269 -6.73 16.41 -21.82
C GLN A 269 -6.35 16.79 -20.39
N TYR A 270 -7.15 16.38 -19.39
CA TYR A 270 -6.90 16.65 -17.96
C TYR A 270 -6.38 15.44 -17.18
N LEU A 271 -6.28 14.28 -17.83
CA LEU A 271 -5.81 13.05 -17.20
C LEU A 271 -4.33 13.25 -16.82
N ASN A 272 -4.03 13.08 -15.54
CA ASN A 272 -2.70 13.29 -15.01
C ASN A 272 -2.24 12.14 -14.10
N THR A 273 -3.16 11.31 -13.62
CA THR A 273 -2.86 10.13 -12.79
C THR A 273 -3.51 8.91 -13.42
N ILE A 274 -2.72 7.87 -13.65
CA ILE A 274 -3.23 6.58 -14.14
C ILE A 274 -2.67 5.42 -13.31
N ASP A 275 -3.56 4.57 -12.83
CA ASP A 275 -3.25 3.31 -12.19
C ASP A 275 -3.68 2.20 -13.17
N ILE A 276 -2.76 1.32 -13.55
CA ILE A 276 -2.97 0.26 -14.54
C ILE A 276 -2.70 -1.08 -13.87
N TYR A 277 -3.65 -1.99 -14.01
CA TYR A 277 -3.48 -3.41 -13.69
C TYR A 277 -3.53 -4.22 -14.99
N GLU A 278 -2.51 -5.00 -15.28
CA GLU A 278 -2.48 -5.90 -16.44
C GLU A 278 -2.13 -7.32 -15.99
N SER A 279 -2.88 -8.28 -16.51
CA SER A 279 -2.55 -9.70 -16.42
C SER A 279 -1.75 -10.08 -17.66
N MET A 280 -0.53 -10.59 -17.49
CA MET A 280 0.35 -10.95 -18.61
C MET A 280 -0.10 -12.26 -19.25
N LEU A 281 -0.78 -12.13 -20.40
CA LEU A 281 -1.01 -13.22 -21.32
C LEU A 281 0.03 -13.19 -22.45
N PRO A 282 0.56 -14.35 -22.88
CA PRO A 282 1.38 -14.45 -24.09
C PRO A 282 0.67 -13.86 -25.32
N ASP A 283 1.47 -13.38 -26.29
CA ASP A 283 1.01 -12.93 -27.62
C ASP A 283 0.07 -11.70 -27.69
N CYS A 284 -0.05 -10.95 -26.59
CA CYS A 284 -0.95 -9.81 -26.53
C CYS A 284 -0.25 -8.44 -26.42
N VAL A 285 -0.95 -7.38 -26.83
CA VAL A 285 -0.49 -5.99 -26.69
C VAL A 285 -0.74 -5.50 -25.27
N HIS A 286 0.31 -5.50 -24.47
CA HIS A 286 0.34 -4.87 -23.15
C HIS A 286 0.63 -3.36 -23.26
N GLY A 287 0.17 -2.57 -22.30
CA GLY A 287 0.31 -1.12 -22.31
C GLY A 287 -0.42 -0.42 -23.46
N SER A 288 -1.50 -1.03 -23.98
CA SER A 288 -2.31 -0.48 -25.07
C SER A 288 -2.84 0.92 -24.75
N ILE A 289 -3.39 1.10 -23.55
CA ILE A 289 -3.91 2.39 -23.11
C ILE A 289 -2.81 3.47 -23.05
N ILE A 290 -1.61 3.14 -22.60
CA ILE A 290 -0.52 4.11 -22.58
C ILE A 290 -0.04 4.45 -24.01
N SER A 291 -0.06 3.48 -24.91
CA SER A 291 0.24 3.73 -26.31
C SER A 291 -0.75 4.71 -26.95
N ILE A 292 -2.02 4.69 -26.51
CA ILE A 292 -3.03 5.70 -26.90
C ILE A 292 -2.70 7.05 -26.27
N LEU A 293 -2.53 7.10 -24.94
CA LEU A 293 -2.29 8.35 -24.20
C LEU A 293 -1.03 9.10 -24.66
N SER A 294 0.03 8.36 -24.99
CA SER A 294 1.27 8.91 -25.52
C SER A 294 1.09 9.53 -26.91
N LYS A 295 0.36 8.87 -27.82
CA LYS A 295 0.00 9.43 -29.14
C LYS A 295 -0.86 10.69 -29.02
N LEU A 296 -1.72 10.74 -28.00
CA LEU A 296 -2.53 11.91 -27.67
C LEU A 296 -1.76 13.04 -26.97
N SER A 297 -0.47 12.84 -26.66
CA SER A 297 0.36 13.80 -25.92
C SER A 297 -0.25 14.23 -24.58
N VAL A 298 -0.89 13.27 -23.88
CA VAL A 298 -1.50 13.52 -22.57
C VAL A 298 -0.41 13.73 -21.52
N ASN A 299 -0.57 14.77 -20.70
CA ASN A 299 0.40 15.19 -19.68
C ASN A 299 0.28 14.32 -18.39
N ILE A 300 0.63 13.04 -18.50
CA ILE A 300 0.58 12.11 -17.37
C ILE A 300 1.72 12.39 -16.40
N LYS A 301 1.36 12.68 -15.15
CA LYS A 301 2.30 12.99 -14.06
C LYS A 301 2.55 11.83 -13.12
N SER A 302 1.58 10.95 -12.95
CA SER A 302 1.66 9.82 -12.03
C SER A 302 1.19 8.55 -12.72
N ILE A 303 2.04 7.54 -12.71
CA ILE A 303 1.73 6.22 -13.24
C ILE A 303 1.98 5.19 -12.14
N LYS A 304 0.97 4.37 -11.85
CA LYS A 304 1.14 3.12 -11.12
C LYS A 304 0.86 1.97 -12.06
N TYR A 305 1.82 1.09 -12.27
CA TYR A 305 1.68 -0.06 -13.14
C TYR A 305 1.87 -1.34 -12.34
N LYS A 306 0.82 -2.15 -12.30
CA LYS A 306 0.82 -3.46 -11.66
C LYS A 306 0.66 -4.54 -12.71
N VAL A 307 1.60 -5.48 -12.70
CA VAL A 307 1.67 -6.59 -13.62
C VAL A 307 1.62 -7.88 -12.82
N ASP A 308 0.57 -8.65 -13.07
CA ASP A 308 0.45 -10.03 -12.59
C ASP A 308 0.88 -10.97 -13.73
N SER A 309 1.76 -11.92 -13.47
CA SER A 309 2.23 -12.83 -14.53
C SER A 309 2.51 -14.22 -13.98
N PHE A 310 2.19 -15.20 -14.80
CA PHE A 310 2.71 -16.55 -14.66
C PHE A 310 4.13 -16.61 -15.25
N SER A 311 4.99 -17.46 -14.69
CA SER A 311 6.45 -17.39 -14.76
C SER A 311 7.09 -17.88 -16.08
N ASP A 312 6.71 -17.34 -17.24
CA ASP A 312 7.35 -17.68 -18.53
C ASP A 312 8.36 -16.59 -18.98
N ASP A 313 9.46 -16.99 -19.62
CA ASP A 313 10.50 -16.08 -20.12
C ASP A 313 9.95 -15.14 -21.20
N ALA A 314 8.99 -15.58 -22.02
CA ALA A 314 8.39 -14.76 -23.08
C ALA A 314 7.64 -13.53 -22.53
N THR A 315 7.17 -13.57 -21.28
CA THR A 315 6.48 -12.43 -20.66
C THR A 315 7.45 -11.33 -20.21
N LYS A 316 8.74 -11.64 -20.04
CA LYS A 316 9.77 -10.67 -19.61
C LYS A 316 9.99 -9.58 -20.63
N ASP A 317 10.24 -9.95 -21.88
CA ASP A 317 10.48 -8.98 -22.97
C ASP A 317 9.25 -8.12 -23.22
N THR A 318 8.07 -8.74 -23.16
CA THR A 318 6.78 -8.07 -23.34
C THR A 318 6.52 -7.05 -22.23
N ALA A 319 6.82 -7.38 -20.97
CA ALA A 319 6.71 -6.46 -19.84
C ALA A 319 7.70 -5.29 -19.98
N ASN A 320 8.97 -5.58 -20.30
CA ASN A 320 10.00 -4.55 -20.53
C ASN A 320 9.58 -3.57 -21.63
N ASP A 321 9.08 -4.07 -22.75
CA ASP A 321 8.61 -3.24 -23.86
C ASP A 321 7.42 -2.36 -23.47
N SER A 322 6.51 -2.88 -22.66
CA SER A 322 5.33 -2.15 -22.19
C SER A 322 5.71 -1.03 -21.23
N ILE A 323 6.61 -1.31 -20.28
CA ILE A 323 7.18 -0.31 -19.37
C ILE A 323 7.94 0.76 -20.17
N LYS A 324 8.74 0.34 -21.16
CA LYS A 324 9.49 1.26 -22.03
C LYS A 324 8.57 2.19 -22.79
N ARG A 325 7.53 1.67 -23.45
CA ARG A 325 6.52 2.49 -24.14
C ARG A 325 5.86 3.47 -23.17
N MET A 326 5.59 3.03 -21.96
CA MET A 326 4.90 3.81 -20.94
C MET A 326 5.70 5.00 -20.43
N VAL A 327 6.93 4.72 -20.03
CA VAL A 327 7.88 5.72 -19.56
C VAL A 327 8.22 6.71 -20.67
N ASN A 328 8.50 6.23 -21.89
CA ASN A 328 8.82 7.10 -23.02
C ASN A 328 7.66 8.03 -23.39
N GLY A 329 6.44 7.51 -23.40
CA GLY A 329 5.23 8.25 -23.71
C GLY A 329 4.92 9.39 -22.76
N SER A 330 5.41 9.32 -21.51
CA SER A 330 5.16 10.31 -20.46
C SER A 330 6.44 11.00 -19.97
N SER A 331 7.57 10.81 -20.65
CA SER A 331 8.90 11.20 -20.14
C SER A 331 9.06 12.68 -19.80
N ALA A 332 8.36 13.57 -20.53
CA ALA A 332 8.41 15.01 -20.28
C ALA A 332 7.58 15.47 -19.08
N SER A 333 6.63 14.65 -18.61
CA SER A 333 5.61 15.01 -17.63
C SER A 333 5.65 14.17 -16.36
N LEU A 334 6.22 12.96 -16.41
CA LEU A 334 6.17 11.98 -15.34
C LEU A 334 6.93 12.47 -14.10
N GLU A 335 6.19 12.67 -13.02
CA GLU A 335 6.68 13.08 -11.71
C GLU A 335 6.75 11.89 -10.73
N ARG A 336 5.84 10.92 -10.86
CA ARG A 336 5.78 9.71 -10.02
C ARG A 336 5.61 8.45 -10.86
N PHE A 337 6.42 7.43 -10.56
CA PHE A 337 6.31 6.12 -11.18
C PHE A 337 6.34 5.03 -10.10
N SER A 338 5.32 4.18 -10.10
CA SER A 338 5.21 3.03 -9.21
C SER A 338 5.06 1.77 -10.07
N LEU A 339 5.93 0.79 -9.89
CA LEU A 339 5.93 -0.47 -10.61
C LEU A 339 5.79 -1.62 -9.63
N ASP A 340 4.76 -2.44 -9.78
CA ASP A 340 4.55 -3.68 -9.04
C ASP A 340 4.54 -4.83 -10.05
N CYS A 341 5.66 -5.52 -10.23
CA CYS A 341 5.84 -6.53 -11.25
C CYS A 341 6.48 -7.78 -10.67
N GLN A 342 5.78 -8.90 -10.77
CA GLN A 342 6.29 -10.19 -10.28
C GLN A 342 7.23 -10.90 -11.28
N VAL A 343 7.47 -10.29 -12.44
CA VAL A 343 8.33 -10.83 -13.50
C VAL A 343 9.77 -10.32 -13.34
N TYR A 344 10.76 -11.14 -13.69
CA TYR A 344 12.15 -10.70 -13.77
C TYR A 344 12.35 -9.70 -14.91
N LEU A 345 12.76 -8.47 -14.57
CA LEU A 345 13.02 -7.39 -15.53
C LEU A 345 14.51 -7.12 -15.72
N SER A 346 14.88 -6.69 -16.93
CA SER A 346 16.23 -6.17 -17.21
C SER A 346 16.36 -4.77 -16.60
N LEU A 347 17.12 -4.67 -15.52
CA LEU A 347 17.28 -3.41 -14.78
C LEU A 347 18.02 -2.34 -15.57
N THR A 348 18.98 -2.74 -16.38
CA THR A 348 19.76 -1.80 -17.19
C THR A 348 18.83 -1.09 -18.16
N ASP A 349 17.95 -1.83 -18.83
CA ASP A 349 16.98 -1.27 -19.76
C ASP A 349 15.91 -0.46 -19.04
N LEU A 350 15.40 -0.97 -17.91
CA LEU A 350 14.42 -0.27 -17.09
C LEU A 350 14.95 1.10 -16.66
N PHE A 351 16.14 1.16 -16.06
CA PHE A 351 16.71 2.41 -15.57
C PHE A 351 17.11 3.35 -16.70
N ALA A 352 17.61 2.83 -17.83
CA ALA A 352 17.90 3.66 -19.00
C ALA A 352 16.63 4.35 -19.52
N ASN A 353 15.49 3.65 -19.55
CA ASN A 353 14.22 4.24 -19.95
C ASN A 353 13.70 5.25 -18.91
N ILE A 354 13.72 4.90 -17.62
CA ILE A 354 13.27 5.79 -16.53
C ILE A 354 14.14 7.04 -16.44
N GLY A 355 15.43 6.94 -16.75
CA GLY A 355 16.37 8.07 -16.76
C GLY A 355 16.03 9.16 -17.78
N ILE A 356 15.19 8.86 -18.77
CA ILE A 356 14.68 9.85 -19.74
C ILE A 356 13.68 10.80 -19.05
N CYS A 357 13.04 10.37 -17.95
CA CYS A 357 12.06 11.15 -17.20
C CYS A 357 12.73 12.21 -16.33
N THR A 358 13.06 13.34 -16.95
CA THR A 358 13.72 14.46 -16.25
C THR A 358 12.91 15.07 -15.11
N ARG A 359 11.61 14.78 -14.98
CA ARG A 359 10.76 15.29 -13.89
C ARG A 359 10.47 14.27 -12.79
N LEU A 360 11.00 13.05 -12.90
CA LEU A 360 10.71 11.98 -11.95
C LEU A 360 11.31 12.32 -10.58
N VAL A 361 10.44 12.47 -9.58
CA VAL A 361 10.81 12.79 -8.19
C VAL A 361 10.46 11.68 -7.20
N ASP A 362 9.55 10.77 -7.56
CA ASP A 362 9.11 9.64 -6.71
C ASP A 362 9.12 8.35 -7.54
N LEU A 363 9.89 7.36 -7.08
CA LEU A 363 10.02 6.06 -7.72
C LEU A 363 9.76 4.96 -6.70
N GLU A 364 8.77 4.13 -6.97
CA GLU A 364 8.43 2.95 -6.19
C GLU A 364 8.56 1.70 -7.05
N LEU A 365 9.30 0.71 -6.57
CA LEU A 365 9.59 -0.53 -7.28
C LEU A 365 9.28 -1.73 -6.37
N THR A 366 8.29 -2.53 -6.71
CA THR A 366 7.99 -3.83 -6.11
C THR A 366 8.26 -4.89 -7.18
N ILE A 367 9.45 -5.48 -7.17
CA ILE A 367 9.96 -6.25 -8.32
C ILE A 367 10.80 -7.47 -7.92
N GLN A 368 10.66 -8.55 -8.68
CA GLN A 368 11.60 -9.67 -8.69
C GLN A 368 12.73 -9.36 -9.69
N LEU A 369 13.98 -9.45 -9.27
CA LEU A 369 15.16 -8.93 -9.95
C LEU A 369 16.35 -9.85 -9.75
N GLU A 370 17.41 -9.62 -10.51
CA GLU A 370 18.71 -10.29 -10.29
C GLU A 370 19.59 -9.49 -9.31
N GLU A 371 19.78 -8.19 -9.53
CA GLU A 371 20.67 -7.35 -8.70
C GLU A 371 20.46 -5.85 -8.99
N ILE A 372 20.05 -5.04 -8.00
CA ILE A 372 19.92 -3.59 -8.21
C ILE A 372 21.25 -2.88 -8.00
N PHE A 373 21.74 -2.22 -9.05
CA PHE A 373 22.84 -1.25 -8.97
C PHE A 373 22.31 0.15 -8.67
N LEU A 374 22.31 0.51 -7.39
CA LEU A 374 21.75 1.77 -6.90
C LEU A 374 22.45 3.03 -7.48
N ASP A 375 23.74 2.96 -7.78
CA ASP A 375 24.51 4.04 -8.43
C ASP A 375 24.05 4.28 -9.86
N SER A 376 23.75 3.21 -10.59
CA SER A 376 23.20 3.27 -11.93
C SER A 376 21.81 3.93 -11.89
N LEU A 377 20.92 3.46 -11.00
CA LEU A 377 19.58 4.03 -10.82
C LEU A 377 19.63 5.53 -10.54
N LEU A 378 20.42 5.96 -9.54
CA LEU A 378 20.56 7.36 -9.17
C LEU A 378 21.25 8.19 -10.26
N GLY A 379 22.17 7.59 -11.02
CA GLY A 379 22.82 8.23 -12.17
C GLY A 379 21.84 8.54 -13.32
N TYR A 380 20.88 7.64 -13.55
CA TYR A 380 19.80 7.83 -14.52
C TYR A 380 18.74 8.82 -14.01
N CYS A 381 18.34 8.72 -12.74
CA CYS A 381 17.19 9.46 -12.19
C CYS A 381 17.61 10.70 -11.38
N LYS A 382 18.35 11.64 -11.99
CA LYS A 382 19.04 12.75 -11.29
C LYS A 382 18.16 13.66 -10.40
N ASN A 383 16.86 13.74 -10.67
CA ASN A 383 15.91 14.58 -9.93
C ASN A 383 15.12 13.80 -8.87
N LEU A 384 15.43 12.52 -8.67
CA LEU A 384 14.71 11.65 -7.76
C LEU A 384 14.90 12.10 -6.31
N LYS A 385 13.78 12.24 -5.58
CA LYS A 385 13.75 12.66 -4.18
C LYS A 385 13.31 11.54 -3.25
N LYS A 386 12.44 10.66 -3.72
CA LYS A 386 11.98 9.49 -2.98
C LYS A 386 12.21 8.23 -3.80
N LEU A 387 12.83 7.25 -3.17
CA LEU A 387 13.03 5.92 -3.71
C LEU A 387 12.50 4.90 -2.71
N THR A 388 11.53 4.10 -3.15
CA THR A 388 11.00 2.96 -2.40
C THR A 388 11.25 1.69 -3.19
N ILE A 389 11.96 0.72 -2.59
CA ILE A 389 12.26 -0.57 -3.20
C ILE A 389 11.68 -1.67 -2.32
N ARG A 390 10.97 -2.60 -2.93
CA ARG A 390 10.52 -3.86 -2.36
C ARG A 390 10.96 -4.98 -3.27
N SER A 391 11.92 -5.79 -2.83
CA SER A 391 12.46 -6.87 -3.65
C SER A 391 13.08 -7.92 -2.77
N HIS A 392 12.83 -9.21 -3.06
CA HIS A 392 13.42 -10.35 -2.35
C HIS A 392 14.90 -10.60 -2.67
N ILE A 393 15.57 -9.66 -3.35
CA ILE A 393 16.90 -9.85 -3.91
C ILE A 393 17.91 -8.83 -3.37
N CYS A 394 19.19 -9.12 -3.62
CA CYS A 394 20.35 -8.33 -3.28
C CYS A 394 20.43 -7.00 -4.06
N MET A 395 20.70 -5.93 -3.31
CA MET A 395 21.08 -4.62 -3.79
C MET A 395 22.56 -4.42 -3.56
N HIS A 396 23.29 -4.35 -4.66
CA HIS A 396 24.72 -4.12 -4.69
C HIS A 396 25.04 -2.75 -5.27
N LEU A 397 26.28 -2.33 -5.10
CA LEU A 397 26.82 -1.21 -5.84
C LEU A 397 28.02 -1.66 -6.65
N ARG A 398 28.03 -1.38 -7.95
CA ARG A 398 29.24 -1.55 -8.76
C ARG A 398 30.30 -0.57 -8.24
N ILE A 399 31.52 -1.05 -7.99
CA ILE A 399 32.66 -0.23 -7.55
C ILE A 399 33.29 0.54 -8.73
N LEU A 400 32.62 0.57 -9.90
CA LEU A 400 33.26 0.99 -11.15
C LEU A 400 33.55 2.49 -11.26
N SER A 401 32.96 3.36 -10.42
CA SER A 401 33.27 4.78 -10.44
C SER A 401 33.57 5.34 -9.05
N ASN A 402 34.76 5.93 -8.90
CA ASN A 402 35.24 6.53 -7.64
C ASN A 402 34.61 7.90 -7.34
N THR A 403 33.79 8.45 -8.25
CA THR A 403 33.21 9.79 -8.10
C THR A 403 31.69 9.73 -8.20
N ILE A 404 31.03 9.77 -7.04
CA ILE A 404 29.57 9.86 -6.97
C ILE A 404 29.20 11.32 -7.15
N GLN A 405 28.43 11.61 -8.21
CA GLN A 405 27.85 12.94 -8.37
C GLN A 405 26.85 13.18 -7.22
N PRO A 406 26.85 14.38 -6.60
CA PRO A 406 25.86 14.71 -5.59
C PRO A 406 24.44 14.53 -6.14
N HIS A 407 23.61 13.79 -5.40
CA HIS A 407 22.25 13.44 -5.77
C HIS A 407 21.24 14.05 -4.79
N GLY A 408 20.06 14.42 -5.30
CA GLY A 408 19.00 15.09 -4.56
C GLY A 408 18.08 14.18 -3.73
N LEU A 409 18.49 12.94 -3.43
CA LEU A 409 17.62 11.98 -2.74
C LEU A 409 17.37 12.43 -1.30
N GLU A 410 16.11 12.45 -0.88
CA GLU A 410 15.64 12.91 0.44
C GLU A 410 15.07 11.76 1.28
N ILE A 411 14.44 10.78 0.64
CA ILE A 411 13.77 9.63 1.26
C ILE A 411 14.23 8.34 0.58
N PHE A 412 14.70 7.39 1.39
CA PHE A 412 15.07 6.04 0.95
C PHE A 412 14.34 5.00 1.78
N GLU A 413 13.56 4.14 1.14
CA GLU A 413 12.82 3.06 1.79
C GLU A 413 13.11 1.73 1.10
N VAL A 414 13.40 0.71 1.89
CA VAL A 414 13.71 -0.63 1.42
C VAL A 414 12.93 -1.65 2.23
N TYR A 415 12.33 -2.61 1.52
CA TYR A 415 11.50 -3.67 2.07
C TYR A 415 11.91 -5.02 1.50
N ASP A 416 12.03 -6.03 2.37
CA ASP A 416 12.22 -7.42 1.98
C ASP A 416 13.52 -7.73 1.21
N SER A 417 14.56 -6.87 1.29
CA SER A 417 15.75 -6.91 0.42
C SER A 417 17.05 -7.27 1.14
N ALA A 418 18.06 -7.70 0.38
CA ALA A 418 19.44 -7.76 0.88
C ALA A 418 20.23 -6.54 0.42
N ILE A 419 21.10 -5.96 1.25
CA ILE A 419 21.83 -4.71 0.97
C ILE A 419 23.30 -4.86 1.34
N HIS A 420 24.20 -4.66 0.37
CA HIS A 420 25.63 -4.65 0.69
C HIS A 420 26.03 -3.41 1.53
N VAL A 421 26.92 -3.55 2.52
CA VAL A 421 27.33 -2.45 3.42
C VAL A 421 27.92 -1.24 2.70
N GLU A 422 28.64 -1.46 1.59
CA GLU A 422 29.18 -0.36 0.78
C GLU A 422 28.09 0.51 0.16
N SER A 423 26.86 -0.02 0.03
CA SER A 423 25.73 0.71 -0.51
C SER A 423 25.37 1.92 0.33
N PHE A 424 25.47 1.78 1.65
CA PHE A 424 25.25 2.85 2.61
C PHE A 424 26.30 3.94 2.47
N LYS A 425 27.59 3.59 2.44
CA LYS A 425 28.66 4.59 2.30
C LYS A 425 28.49 5.47 1.07
N LYS A 426 28.18 4.85 -0.06
CA LYS A 426 27.94 5.59 -1.32
C LYS A 426 26.67 6.46 -1.24
N LEU A 427 25.59 5.96 -0.64
CA LEU A 427 24.39 6.77 -0.36
C LEU A 427 24.74 7.98 0.51
N SER A 428 25.54 7.78 1.55
CA SER A 428 25.94 8.85 2.46
C SER A 428 26.79 9.91 1.77
N ASP A 429 27.71 9.46 0.92
CA ASP A 429 28.61 10.34 0.19
C ASP A 429 27.87 11.14 -0.91
N GLY A 430 26.97 10.48 -1.65
CA GLY A 430 26.24 11.06 -2.78
C GLY A 430 24.98 11.81 -2.40
N CYS A 431 24.21 11.35 -1.42
CA CYS A 431 22.87 11.85 -1.10
C CYS A 431 22.86 12.67 0.18
N ARG A 432 23.51 13.84 0.16
CA ARG A 432 23.64 14.74 1.34
C ARG A 432 22.31 15.28 1.86
N LYS A 433 21.24 15.20 1.08
CA LYS A 433 19.88 15.61 1.47
C LYS A 433 19.04 14.47 2.06
N LEU A 434 19.59 13.25 2.12
CA LEU A 434 18.89 12.09 2.63
C LEU A 434 18.57 12.33 4.11
N SER A 435 17.29 12.48 4.41
CA SER A 435 16.81 12.84 5.75
C SER A 435 15.85 11.82 6.33
N ARG A 436 15.31 10.92 5.50
CA ARG A 436 14.48 9.82 5.95
C ARG A 436 14.97 8.50 5.38
N MET A 437 15.21 7.53 6.24
CA MET A 437 15.57 6.16 5.85
C MET A 437 14.68 5.17 6.58
N VAL A 438 14.11 4.22 5.83
CA VAL A 438 13.36 3.08 6.36
C VAL A 438 13.94 1.81 5.77
N ILE A 439 14.35 0.89 6.61
CA ILE A 439 14.79 -0.44 6.20
C ILE A 439 13.93 -1.44 6.98
N ASN A 440 13.19 -2.26 6.25
CA ASN A 440 12.25 -3.20 6.83
C ASN A 440 12.45 -4.60 6.24
N ASN A 441 12.55 -5.61 7.11
CA ASN A 441 12.71 -7.00 6.74
C ASN A 441 13.88 -7.20 5.75
N ALA A 442 15.05 -6.69 6.11
CA ALA A 442 16.19 -6.64 5.19
C ALA A 442 17.42 -7.32 5.77
N SER A 443 18.20 -7.99 4.91
CA SER A 443 19.55 -8.45 5.24
C SER A 443 20.58 -7.40 4.84
N ILE A 444 21.55 -7.13 5.70
CA ILE A 444 22.69 -6.27 5.40
C ILE A 444 23.95 -7.13 5.45
N TYR A 445 24.69 -7.21 4.35
CA TYR A 445 25.84 -8.09 4.24
C TYR A 445 27.11 -7.38 3.79
N GLY A 446 28.25 -7.96 4.14
CA GLY A 446 29.56 -7.46 3.76
C GLY A 446 30.69 -8.19 4.46
N THR A 447 31.90 -7.68 4.25
CA THR A 447 33.10 -8.19 4.93
C THR A 447 33.19 -7.66 6.36
N ILE A 448 33.44 -8.55 7.33
CA ILE A 448 33.79 -8.12 8.70
C ILE A 448 35.28 -7.79 8.78
N SER A 449 35.62 -6.79 9.58
CA SER A 449 37.01 -6.47 9.90
C SER A 449 37.65 -7.61 10.69
N GLU A 450 38.71 -8.22 10.16
CA GLU A 450 39.45 -9.29 10.85
C GLU A 450 40.01 -8.85 12.21
N LYS A 451 40.20 -7.55 12.43
CA LYS A 451 40.82 -7.00 13.64
C LYS A 451 39.87 -7.09 14.84
N ASN A 452 38.62 -6.71 14.65
CA ASN A 452 37.63 -6.52 15.73
C ASN A 452 36.30 -7.26 15.48
N GLY A 453 36.10 -7.87 14.31
CA GLY A 453 34.85 -8.56 13.96
C GLY A 453 33.72 -7.60 13.53
N GLU A 454 34.05 -6.36 13.18
CA GLU A 454 33.05 -5.32 12.89
C GLU A 454 32.57 -5.38 11.43
N LEU A 455 31.25 -5.46 11.23
CA LEU A 455 30.56 -5.16 9.97
C LEU A 455 30.11 -3.70 10.01
N ARG A 456 30.86 -2.80 9.37
CA ARG A 456 30.63 -1.36 9.48
C ARG A 456 29.70 -0.80 8.42
N ILE A 457 28.58 -0.23 8.85
CA ILE A 457 27.63 0.52 8.01
C ILE A 457 27.91 2.01 8.19
N ASP A 458 28.62 2.59 7.23
CA ASP A 458 29.06 3.98 7.28
C ASP A 458 28.08 4.92 6.57
N MET A 459 27.35 5.71 7.35
CA MET A 459 26.46 6.80 6.92
C MET A 459 26.86 8.15 7.55
N GLN A 460 28.13 8.32 7.95
CA GLN A 460 28.62 9.48 8.74
C GLN A 460 28.32 10.85 8.13
N ASN A 461 28.09 10.87 6.81
CA ASN A 461 27.88 12.04 5.99
C ASN A 461 26.40 12.42 5.85
N THR A 462 25.51 11.73 6.58
CA THR A 462 24.05 11.86 6.49
C THR A 462 23.43 12.27 7.83
N GLU A 463 22.50 13.21 7.77
CA GLU A 463 21.72 13.68 8.92
C GLU A 463 20.24 13.32 8.74
N PHE A 464 19.78 12.35 9.52
CA PHE A 464 18.40 11.88 9.49
C PHE A 464 17.48 12.73 10.36
N LYS A 465 16.32 13.08 9.82
CA LYS A 465 15.14 13.47 10.61
C LYS A 465 14.41 12.25 11.14
N PHE A 466 14.42 11.15 10.38
CA PHE A 466 13.78 9.90 10.75
C PHE A 466 14.57 8.70 10.22
N LEU A 467 14.97 7.81 11.12
CA LEU A 467 15.66 6.55 10.81
C LEU A 467 14.85 5.38 11.37
N LYS A 468 14.43 4.44 10.52
CA LYS A 468 13.72 3.24 10.96
C LYS A 468 14.42 1.98 10.50
N PHE A 469 14.66 1.09 11.46
CA PHE A 469 15.10 -0.28 11.26
C PHE A 469 14.04 -1.22 11.84
N ASP A 470 13.55 -2.13 11.02
CA ASP A 470 12.51 -3.09 11.38
C ASP A 470 12.93 -4.45 10.82
N LYS A 471 13.12 -5.47 11.67
CA LYS A 471 13.54 -6.81 11.24
C LYS A 471 14.80 -6.79 10.36
N LEU A 472 15.92 -6.39 10.95
CA LEU A 472 17.22 -6.40 10.27
C LEU A 472 17.97 -7.69 10.57
N HIS A 473 18.51 -8.29 9.51
CA HIS A 473 19.51 -9.35 9.59
C HIS A 473 20.85 -8.83 9.11
N PHE A 474 21.94 -9.40 9.64
CA PHE A 474 23.29 -9.03 9.25
C PHE A 474 24.05 -10.28 8.86
N ASP A 475 24.61 -10.34 7.65
CA ASP A 475 25.25 -11.55 7.12
C ASP A 475 26.69 -11.28 6.66
N HIS A 476 27.52 -12.32 6.67
CA HIS A 476 28.88 -12.25 6.16
C HIS A 476 28.92 -12.57 4.66
N ASP A 477 29.75 -11.86 3.90
CA ASP A 477 29.88 -12.05 2.44
C ASP A 477 30.62 -13.36 2.05
N SER A 478 31.30 -14.03 2.99
CA SER A 478 32.07 -15.22 2.64
C SER A 478 31.21 -16.45 2.37
N GLU A 479 31.32 -16.97 1.14
CA GLU A 479 30.90 -18.34 0.79
C GLU A 479 31.50 -19.41 1.73
N VAL A 480 32.65 -19.10 2.35
CA VAL A 480 33.48 -20.01 3.15
C VAL A 480 32.83 -20.46 4.46
N LEU A 481 31.94 -19.65 5.07
CA LEU A 481 31.40 -19.94 6.41
C LEU A 481 30.07 -20.71 6.40
N GLY A 482 29.52 -21.05 5.24
CA GLY A 482 28.26 -21.79 5.14
C GLY A 482 27.02 -20.96 5.52
N LYS A 483 25.83 -21.43 5.12
CA LYS A 483 24.55 -20.83 5.50
C LYS A 483 24.36 -20.93 7.02
N GLY A 484 24.19 -19.81 7.72
CA GLY A 484 23.97 -19.78 9.18
C GLY A 484 24.91 -18.88 9.99
N THR A 485 25.54 -17.88 9.38
CA THR A 485 26.55 -17.03 10.02
C THR A 485 26.06 -15.62 10.34
N SER A 486 24.75 -15.46 10.53
CA SER A 486 24.15 -14.16 10.80
C SER A 486 24.70 -13.56 12.09
N ILE A 487 25.09 -12.28 12.01
CA ILE A 487 25.62 -11.46 13.08
C ILE A 487 24.45 -10.99 13.94
N ASN A 488 24.43 -11.42 15.21
CA ASN A 488 23.31 -11.15 16.12
C ASN A 488 23.53 -9.90 16.99
N PHE A 489 24.71 -9.28 16.96
CA PHE A 489 24.98 -8.03 17.68
C PHE A 489 24.88 -6.84 16.75
N PHE A 490 24.08 -5.84 17.16
CA PHE A 490 23.93 -4.59 16.45
C PHE A 490 24.16 -3.40 17.37
N VAL A 491 24.97 -2.46 16.89
CA VAL A 491 25.42 -1.28 17.62
C VAL A 491 25.03 -0.03 16.86
N LEU A 492 24.24 0.82 17.51
CA LEU A 492 23.98 2.17 17.02
C LEU A 492 24.91 3.14 17.73
N HIS A 493 25.87 3.70 16.99
CA HIS A 493 26.83 4.64 17.57
C HIS A 493 26.20 6.03 17.81
N PRO A 494 26.63 6.71 18.90
CA PRO A 494 26.05 7.96 19.39
C PRO A 494 26.04 9.05 18.33
N LEU A 495 24.89 9.71 18.26
CA LEU A 495 24.67 10.97 17.57
C LEU A 495 24.19 11.98 18.59
N ASN A 496 24.28 13.26 18.28
CA ASN A 496 23.58 14.31 19.03
C ASN A 496 22.05 14.13 18.87
N PHE A 497 21.45 13.18 19.58
CA PHE A 497 20.01 12.90 19.54
C PHE A 497 19.25 14.01 20.27
N SER A 498 18.51 14.83 19.52
CA SER A 498 17.76 15.96 20.09
C SER A 498 16.37 15.60 20.64
N GLN A 499 15.71 14.55 20.12
CA GLN A 499 14.38 14.14 20.57
C GLN A 499 14.23 12.61 20.59
N ARG A 500 13.79 12.07 21.74
CA ARG A 500 13.57 10.63 21.94
C ARG A 500 12.16 10.24 21.50
N ARG A 501 12.00 9.13 20.77
CA ARG A 501 10.71 8.42 20.61
C ARG A 501 10.89 6.94 20.90
N GLU A 502 9.77 6.32 21.28
CA GLU A 502 9.64 4.95 21.81
C GLU A 502 10.51 3.92 21.07
N VAL A 503 11.39 3.24 21.82
CA VAL A 503 11.89 1.94 21.39
C VAL A 503 10.83 0.94 21.84
N ASN A 504 9.97 0.54 20.90
CA ASN A 504 8.99 -0.52 21.16
C ASN A 504 9.72 -1.86 21.05
N LEU A 505 10.29 -2.32 22.18
CA LEU A 505 10.91 -3.63 22.31
C LEU A 505 9.86 -4.65 22.76
N CYS A 506 10.05 -5.91 22.39
CA CYS A 506 9.16 -7.00 22.79
C CYS A 506 9.25 -7.21 24.31
N GLY A 507 8.27 -6.69 25.06
CA GLY A 507 8.05 -7.01 26.48
C GLY A 507 8.89 -6.25 27.50
N ASP A 508 10.00 -5.62 27.11
CA ASP A 508 10.85 -4.86 28.03
C ASP A 508 10.39 -3.38 28.08
N VAL A 509 9.64 -3.03 29.13
CA VAL A 509 9.31 -1.63 29.43
C VAL A 509 10.60 -0.93 29.79
N LEU A 510 11.09 -0.05 28.91
CA LEU A 510 12.25 0.78 29.20
C LEU A 510 12.01 1.56 30.51
N PRO A 511 12.96 1.54 31.47
CA PRO A 511 12.84 2.34 32.67
C PRO A 511 12.74 3.82 32.29
N SER A 512 11.57 4.41 32.55
CA SER A 512 11.31 5.81 32.24
C SER A 512 12.28 6.69 33.06
N GLY A 513 13.21 7.36 32.38
CA GLY A 513 14.11 8.35 33.00
C GLY A 513 15.60 7.98 33.14
N ALA A 514 16.07 6.85 32.62
CA ALA A 514 17.51 6.56 32.62
C ALA A 514 18.28 7.42 31.59
N ASP A 515 19.46 7.92 31.98
CA ASP A 515 20.46 8.44 31.05
C ASP A 515 21.00 7.27 30.24
N PHE A 516 20.62 7.20 28.96
CA PHE A 516 21.10 6.15 28.08
C PHE A 516 22.59 6.33 27.80
N PRO A 517 23.35 5.22 27.72
CA PRO A 517 24.71 5.27 27.21
C PRO A 517 24.73 5.91 25.82
N LEU A 518 25.82 6.59 25.51
CA LEU A 518 26.05 7.20 24.20
C LEU A 518 25.89 6.15 23.07
N THR A 519 26.29 4.91 23.32
CA THR A 519 26.18 3.78 22.37
C THR A 519 25.07 2.82 22.77
N LEU A 520 24.21 2.45 21.81
CA LEU A 520 23.15 1.46 22.02
C LEU A 520 23.60 0.10 21.48
N TRP A 521 23.83 -0.86 22.37
CA TRP A 521 24.12 -2.25 22.03
C TRP A 521 22.84 -3.09 22.10
N THR A 522 22.59 -3.86 21.05
CA THR A 522 21.44 -4.75 20.94
C THR A 522 21.86 -6.16 20.54
N HIS A 523 21.07 -7.14 20.98
CA HIS A 523 21.22 -8.55 20.64
C HIS A 523 19.93 -9.08 20.02
N LEU A 524 20.06 -9.66 18.82
CA LEU A 524 19.02 -10.35 18.08
C LEU A 524 18.97 -11.81 18.54
N TYR A 525 17.77 -12.30 18.84
CA TYR A 525 17.57 -13.68 19.31
C TYR A 525 16.21 -14.20 18.87
N HIS A 526 16.02 -15.51 18.79
CA HIS A 526 14.73 -16.11 18.47
C HIS A 526 13.99 -16.49 19.75
N SER A 527 12.67 -16.29 19.73
CA SER A 527 11.75 -16.69 20.79
C SER A 527 10.63 -17.54 20.19
N PHE A 528 10.32 -18.66 20.84
CA PHE A 528 9.19 -19.50 20.50
C PHE A 528 7.96 -19.06 21.29
N ILE A 529 6.91 -18.64 20.60
CA ILE A 529 5.59 -18.38 21.20
C ILE A 529 4.54 -19.14 20.38
N ASP A 530 3.76 -20.00 21.02
CA ASP A 530 2.72 -20.81 20.36
C ASP A 530 3.23 -21.58 19.13
N ASP A 531 4.36 -22.29 19.29
CA ASP A 531 5.05 -23.06 18.24
C ASP A 531 5.51 -22.26 17.01
N ASN A 532 5.39 -20.93 17.05
CA ASN A 532 5.92 -20.04 16.03
C ASN A 532 7.23 -19.42 16.50
N MET A 533 8.23 -19.42 15.62
CA MET A 533 9.51 -18.77 15.85
C MET A 533 9.41 -17.29 15.48
N TYR A 534 9.82 -16.42 16.41
CA TYR A 534 9.86 -14.98 16.22
C TYR A 534 11.27 -14.44 16.48
N GLU A 535 11.74 -13.54 15.62
CA GLU A 535 13.00 -12.83 15.83
C GLU A 535 12.79 -11.63 16.77
N CYS A 536 13.32 -11.71 17.97
CA CYS A 536 13.26 -10.66 18.98
C CYS A 536 14.57 -9.86 19.03
N MET A 537 14.49 -8.66 19.60
CA MET A 537 15.65 -7.82 19.89
C MET A 537 15.59 -7.36 21.33
N ARG A 538 16.73 -7.41 22.03
CA ARG A 538 16.90 -6.83 23.37
C ARG A 538 18.05 -5.83 23.40
N ILE A 539 17.98 -4.90 24.35
CA ILE A 539 19.12 -4.04 24.69
C ILE A 539 20.01 -4.79 25.67
N LEU A 540 21.32 -4.68 25.51
CA LEU A 540 22.27 -5.27 26.46
C LEU A 540 22.37 -4.45 27.74
N GLU A 541 22.53 -5.15 28.87
CA GLU A 541 22.80 -4.52 30.16
C GLU A 541 24.24 -3.98 30.23
N LYS A 542 24.53 -3.13 31.23
CA LYS A 542 25.82 -2.42 31.32
C LYS A 542 27.02 -3.38 31.42
N ASP A 543 26.92 -4.40 32.26
CA ASP A 543 27.95 -5.42 32.44
C ASP A 543 28.09 -6.32 31.20
N GLU A 544 26.99 -6.61 30.51
CA GLU A 544 27.02 -7.27 29.21
C GLU A 544 27.76 -6.42 28.17
N ILE A 545 27.49 -5.11 28.12
CA ILE A 545 28.20 -4.17 27.23
C ILE A 545 29.70 -4.17 27.51
N GLU A 546 30.11 -4.03 28.78
CA GLU A 546 31.53 -4.06 29.18
C GLU A 546 32.20 -5.37 28.72
N TYR A 547 31.53 -6.52 28.91
CA TYR A 547 32.03 -7.81 28.46
C TYR A 547 32.16 -7.91 26.94
N VAL A 548 31.15 -7.43 26.20
CA VAL A 548 31.12 -7.46 24.73
C VAL A 548 32.23 -6.56 24.15
N GLU A 549 32.41 -5.37 24.70
CA GLU A 549 33.47 -4.45 24.28
C GLU A 549 34.86 -5.05 24.53
N ASP A 550 35.10 -5.62 25.71
CA ASP A 550 36.35 -6.33 26.03
C ASP A 550 36.60 -7.51 25.08
N TYR A 551 35.55 -8.27 24.75
CA TYR A 551 35.64 -9.37 23.80
C TYR A 551 36.09 -8.90 22.42
N PHE A 552 35.43 -7.87 21.86
CA PHE A 552 35.73 -7.38 20.51
C PHE A 552 37.04 -6.59 20.42
N ASN A 553 37.48 -5.95 21.51
CA ASN A 553 38.82 -5.37 21.61
C ASN A 553 39.93 -6.43 21.49
N SER A 554 39.64 -7.67 21.88
CA SER A 554 40.54 -8.82 21.78
C SER A 554 40.06 -9.86 20.76
N PHE A 555 39.27 -9.46 19.77
CA PHE A 555 38.53 -10.38 18.87
C PHE A 555 39.40 -11.48 18.27
N GLN A 556 40.54 -11.12 17.64
CA GLN A 556 41.44 -12.10 17.03
C GLN A 556 41.98 -13.15 18.00
N LYS A 557 42.29 -12.74 19.24
CA LYS A 557 42.79 -13.64 20.27
C LYS A 557 41.67 -14.57 20.74
N ASN A 558 40.47 -14.02 20.91
CA ASN A 558 39.31 -14.77 21.35
C ASN A 558 38.85 -15.77 20.29
N LEU A 559 38.87 -15.38 19.01
CA LEU A 559 38.52 -16.25 17.88
C LEU A 559 39.48 -17.45 17.77
N LYS A 560 40.79 -17.26 17.99
CA LYS A 560 41.77 -18.35 18.00
C LYS A 560 41.59 -19.32 19.16
N ASN A 561 41.10 -18.83 20.29
CA ASN A 561 40.86 -19.63 21.49
C ASN A 561 39.45 -20.21 21.53
N ALA A 562 38.54 -19.75 20.67
CA ALA A 562 37.19 -20.25 20.60
C ALA A 562 37.25 -21.71 20.13
N VAL A 563 36.79 -22.62 20.99
CA VAL A 563 36.47 -23.98 20.55
C VAL A 563 35.34 -23.80 19.54
N ALA A 564 35.57 -24.24 18.30
CA ALA A 564 34.52 -24.23 17.29
C ALA A 564 33.27 -24.86 17.91
N PRO A 565 32.17 -24.10 18.06
CA PRO A 565 30.93 -24.67 18.57
C PRO A 565 30.62 -25.91 17.73
N ASP A 566 30.21 -27.00 18.37
CA ASP A 566 29.72 -28.15 17.63
C ASP A 566 28.37 -27.76 17.01
N TYR A 567 28.43 -27.07 15.87
CA TYR A 567 27.25 -26.59 15.14
C TYR A 567 26.36 -27.75 14.68
N SER A 568 26.84 -29.00 14.71
CA SER A 568 26.00 -30.16 14.40
C SER A 568 24.89 -30.38 15.44
N LEU A 569 25.08 -29.95 16.69
CA LEU A 569 24.06 -29.99 17.74
C LEU A 569 23.02 -28.86 17.61
N PHE A 570 23.30 -27.84 16.80
CA PHE A 570 22.44 -26.68 16.54
C PHE A 570 21.96 -26.61 15.08
N ALA A 571 22.29 -27.61 14.27
CA ALA A 571 22.13 -27.58 12.81
C ALA A 571 20.66 -27.56 12.34
N HIS A 572 19.70 -27.86 13.23
CA HIS A 572 18.29 -27.73 12.87
C HIS A 572 17.76 -26.31 13.04
N ASP A 573 18.30 -25.54 13.98
CA ASP A 573 17.80 -24.21 14.35
C ASP A 573 19.01 -23.36 14.76
N ASN A 574 19.73 -22.72 13.81
CA ASN A 574 20.91 -21.83 14.06
C ASN A 574 20.57 -20.54 14.87
N GLU A 575 19.65 -20.68 15.81
CA GLU A 575 18.87 -19.65 16.46
C GLU A 575 19.54 -19.21 17.76
N ALA A 576 19.84 -17.93 17.83
CA ALA A 576 20.30 -17.31 19.06
C ALA A 576 19.22 -17.41 20.14
N ASN A 577 19.52 -18.05 21.27
CA ASN A 577 18.68 -17.99 22.47
C ASN A 577 19.07 -16.74 23.28
N ARG A 578 18.08 -16.04 23.86
CA ARG A 578 18.27 -14.86 24.73
C ARG A 578 19.41 -15.04 25.74
N ASN A 579 19.51 -16.22 26.36
CA ASN A 579 20.47 -16.51 27.43
C ASN A 579 21.83 -17.02 26.92
N MET A 580 21.94 -17.31 25.62
CA MET A 580 23.13 -17.88 24.97
C MET A 580 23.89 -16.86 24.11
N TRP A 581 23.64 -15.57 24.31
CA TRP A 581 24.23 -14.49 23.50
C TRP A 581 25.76 -14.53 23.40
N LYS A 582 26.47 -15.07 24.40
CA LYS A 582 27.94 -15.18 24.36
C LYS A 582 28.44 -16.09 23.24
N PHE A 583 27.63 -17.06 22.81
CA PHE A 583 27.96 -17.93 21.68
C PHE A 583 27.89 -17.19 20.33
N ASP A 584 27.18 -16.07 20.26
CA ASP A 584 27.08 -15.26 19.05
C ASP A 584 28.29 -14.35 18.84
N LEU A 585 29.14 -14.14 19.86
CA LEU A 585 30.28 -13.22 19.79
C LEU A 585 31.32 -13.58 18.73
N VAL A 586 31.48 -14.88 18.45
CA VAL A 586 32.40 -15.36 17.40
C VAL A 586 31.98 -14.93 16.00
N ARG A 587 30.70 -14.55 15.82
CA ARG A 587 30.15 -14.13 14.52
C ARG A 587 30.47 -12.66 14.20
N GLY A 588 30.93 -11.88 15.19
CA GLY A 588 31.20 -10.45 15.03
C GLY A 588 30.03 -9.58 15.51
N PHE A 589 30.04 -8.32 15.10
CA PHE A 589 28.98 -7.36 15.38
C PHE A 589 28.84 -6.35 14.24
N ALA A 590 27.62 -5.84 14.03
CA ALA A 590 27.34 -4.80 13.06
C ALA A 590 27.27 -3.42 13.73
N THR A 591 27.84 -2.40 13.09
CA THR A 591 27.79 -1.01 13.58
C THR A 591 27.11 -0.11 12.57
N PHE A 592 26.19 0.75 13.03
CA PHE A 592 25.62 1.83 12.22
C PHE A 592 26.15 3.17 12.69
N HIS A 593 26.88 3.85 11.81
CA HIS A 593 27.41 5.19 12.03
C HIS A 593 26.65 6.18 11.15
N CYS A 594 26.12 7.27 11.70
CA CYS A 594 25.71 8.40 10.85
C CYS A 594 26.15 9.75 11.42
N GLY A 595 25.76 10.87 10.79
CA GLY A 595 26.13 12.20 11.26
C GLY A 595 25.20 12.69 12.37
N LYS A 596 23.88 12.56 12.15
CA LYS A 596 22.85 12.85 13.15
C LYS A 596 21.58 12.05 12.87
N ALA A 597 20.78 11.75 13.90
CA ALA A 597 19.40 11.32 13.74
C ALA A 597 18.50 12.03 14.77
N ASP A 598 17.49 12.78 14.30
CA ASP A 598 16.55 13.49 15.18
C ASP A 598 15.55 12.53 15.83
N GLN A 599 15.08 11.54 15.06
CA GLN A 599 14.18 10.48 15.49
C GLN A 599 14.67 9.16 14.93
N TYR A 600 14.63 8.12 15.77
CA TYR A 600 14.91 6.76 15.33
C TYR A 600 13.89 5.77 15.89
N GLU A 601 13.66 4.70 15.15
CA GLU A 601 12.82 3.57 15.54
C GLU A 601 13.59 2.29 15.20
N ILE A 602 13.88 1.47 16.20
CA ILE A 602 14.46 0.14 16.00
C ILE A 602 13.44 -0.86 16.55
N ARG A 603 12.91 -1.71 15.68
CA ARG A 603 11.95 -2.75 16.03
C ARG A 603 12.55 -4.12 15.71
N GLY A 604 12.64 -4.95 16.75
CA GLY A 604 12.56 -6.41 16.56
C GLY A 604 11.11 -6.82 16.37
N TYR A 605 10.84 -8.11 16.13
CA TYR A 605 9.47 -8.61 16.11
C TYR A 605 8.83 -8.37 17.49
N ILE A 606 7.73 -7.64 17.52
CA ILE A 606 6.91 -7.42 18.71
C ILE A 606 5.73 -8.37 18.60
N LEU A 607 5.62 -9.29 19.54
CA LEU A 607 4.36 -9.98 19.76
C LEU A 607 3.44 -9.03 20.51
N ASN A 608 2.47 -8.48 19.78
CA ASN A 608 1.30 -7.89 20.43
C ASN A 608 0.50 -9.04 21.04
N GLY A 609 0.86 -9.42 22.26
CA GLY A 609 0.04 -10.30 23.08
C GLY A 609 -1.22 -9.56 23.51
N ASP A 610 -2.25 -9.56 22.67
CA ASP A 610 -3.64 -9.51 23.12
C ASP A 610 -4.65 -9.95 22.04
N ALA A 611 -5.29 -11.08 22.35
CA ALA A 611 -6.64 -11.55 21.98
C ALA A 611 -7.02 -11.79 20.50
N SER A 612 -6.93 -13.06 20.11
CA SER A 612 -8.04 -13.82 19.51
C SER A 612 -9.17 -13.02 18.85
N SER A 613 -9.03 -12.71 17.56
CA SER A 613 -10.20 -12.63 16.67
C SER A 613 -9.80 -12.96 15.22
N GLN A 614 -10.08 -14.21 14.87
CA GLN A 614 -10.47 -14.74 13.55
C GLN A 614 -9.92 -14.00 12.32
N ILE A 615 -8.86 -14.57 11.74
CA ILE A 615 -8.65 -14.55 10.29
C ILE A 615 -9.26 -15.85 9.76
N THR A 616 -10.51 -15.79 9.31
CA THR A 616 -11.03 -16.73 8.33
C THR A 616 -10.79 -16.15 6.95
N THR A 617 -10.14 -16.94 6.10
CA THR A 617 -10.04 -16.78 4.65
C THR A 617 -11.37 -16.44 3.99
#